data_AF-A0A3D5ADE0-F1
#
_entry.id   AF-A0A3D5ADE0-F1
#
_cell.length_a   1.000
_cell.length_b   1.000
_cell.length_c   1.000
_cell.angle_alpha   90.00
_cell.angle_beta   90.00
_cell.angle_gamma   90.00
#
_symmetry.space_group_name_H-M   'P 1'
#
loop_
_entity.id
_entity.type
_entity.pdbx_description
1 polymer ?
#
loop_
_entity_poly.entity_id
_entity_poly.type
_entity_poly.pdbx_seq_one_letter_code
_entity_poly.pdbx_strand_id
1 'polypeptide(L)'
;MLAGSLDVLNELRVKRYKSQSYKQLLVAGLNRNEVMNIVLDERRKQLFFRGVRWMDVRRLNKFDNQGIILRRTSAVTGVLKLYELKPNDLRFAYPIPKDVVLMSGLKQNPKQ
;
A
#
# COMPACT_ATOMS: atom_id res chain seq x y z
N MET A 1 14.87 15.38 8.40
CA MET A 1 15.12 15.00 9.81
C MET A 1 13.94 14.16 10.29
N LEU A 2 14.17 13.06 11.03
CA LEU A 2 13.11 12.16 11.50
C LEU A 2 12.08 12.85 12.43
N ALA A 3 12.53 13.86 13.19
CA ALA A 3 11.68 14.72 14.03
C ALA A 3 10.53 15.37 13.24
N GLY A 4 10.84 16.16 12.23
CA GLY A 4 9.83 16.89 11.46
C GLY A 4 8.80 15.99 10.75
N SER A 5 9.14 14.73 10.42
CA SER A 5 8.16 13.80 9.83
C SER A 5 7.08 13.34 10.81
N LEU A 6 7.44 13.13 12.09
CA LEU A 6 6.44 12.75 13.10
C LEU A 6 5.60 13.95 13.55
N ASP A 7 6.15 15.15 13.53
CA ASP A 7 5.40 16.37 13.86
C ASP A 7 4.25 16.59 12.88
N VAL A 8 4.54 16.55 11.57
CA VAL A 8 3.50 16.61 10.52
C VAL A 8 2.47 15.49 10.69
N LEU A 9 2.92 14.27 11.01
CA LEU A 9 2.01 13.15 11.23
C LEU A 9 1.13 13.36 12.46
N ASN A 10 1.68 13.91 13.54
CA ASN A 10 0.96 14.21 14.77
C ASN A 10 -0.11 15.29 14.54
N GLU A 11 0.18 16.34 13.76
CA GLU A 11 -0.81 17.35 13.34
C GLU A 11 -2.02 16.74 12.62
N LEU A 12 -1.78 15.75 11.76
CA LEU A 12 -2.85 15.02 11.08
C LEU A 12 -3.62 14.11 12.04
N ARG A 13 -2.92 13.40 12.93
CA ARG A 13 -3.53 12.44 13.87
C ARG A 13 -4.41 13.12 14.91
N VAL A 14 -4.03 14.29 15.43
CA VAL A 14 -4.86 15.07 16.38
C VAL A 14 -6.28 15.29 15.84
N LYS A 15 -6.42 15.50 14.52
CA LYS A 15 -7.72 15.74 13.86
C LYS A 15 -8.58 14.47 13.68
N ARG A 16 -8.07 13.29 14.06
CA ARG A 16 -8.72 11.98 13.82
C ARG A 16 -9.01 11.21 15.11
N TYR A 17 -8.23 11.41 16.16
CA TYR A 17 -8.44 10.77 17.45
C TYR A 17 -9.27 11.67 18.38
N LYS A 18 -10.10 11.06 19.23
CA LYS A 18 -10.72 11.78 20.35
C LYS A 18 -9.63 12.24 21.31
N SER A 19 -9.76 13.44 21.88
CA SER A 19 -8.72 14.06 22.71
C SER A 19 -8.24 13.16 23.86
N GLN A 20 -9.15 12.42 24.49
CA GLN A 20 -8.84 11.50 25.61
C GLN A 20 -8.04 10.25 25.19
N SER A 21 -8.06 9.90 23.90
CA SER A 21 -7.38 8.71 23.37
C SER A 21 -6.13 9.05 22.55
N TYR A 22 -5.87 10.34 22.31
CA TYR A 22 -4.74 10.77 21.51
C TYR A 22 -3.44 10.64 22.30
N LYS A 23 -2.47 9.94 21.72
CA LYS A 23 -1.09 9.86 22.21
C LYS A 23 -0.16 10.36 21.11
N GLN A 24 0.61 11.39 21.44
CA GLN A 24 1.63 11.95 20.55
C GLN A 24 2.73 10.92 20.31
N LEU A 25 3.17 10.80 19.07
CA LEU A 25 4.31 9.96 18.73
C LEU A 25 5.59 10.76 18.93
N LEU A 26 6.54 10.19 19.67
CA LEU A 26 7.84 10.78 19.93
C LEU A 26 8.90 10.04 19.12
N VAL A 27 9.89 10.78 18.58
CA VAL A 27 11.02 10.19 17.84
C VAL A 27 12.04 9.52 18.77
N ALA A 28 12.06 9.89 20.05
CA ALA A 28 13.01 9.35 21.01
C ALA A 28 12.93 7.81 21.06
N GLY A 29 14.06 7.15 20.77
CA GLY A 29 14.16 5.69 20.76
C GLY A 29 13.72 5.00 19.47
N LEU A 30 13.32 5.75 18.43
CA LEU A 30 12.92 5.17 17.14
C LEU A 30 14.02 5.31 16.08
N ASN A 31 14.23 4.25 15.32
CA ASN A 31 15.06 4.27 14.13
C ASN A 31 14.25 4.67 12.88
N ARG A 32 14.94 4.90 11.76
CA ARG A 32 14.33 5.31 10.49
C ARG A 32 13.24 4.33 10.01
N ASN A 33 13.47 3.03 10.13
CA ASN A 33 12.55 2.00 9.63
C ASN A 33 11.28 1.95 10.46
N GLU A 34 11.39 2.12 11.79
CA GLU A 34 10.25 2.19 12.70
C GLU A 34 9.40 3.42 12.41
N VAL A 35 10.02 4.59 12.23
CA VAL A 35 9.32 5.82 11.82
C VAL A 35 8.62 5.63 10.47
N MET A 36 9.27 4.99 9.50
CA MET A 36 8.66 4.70 8.21
C MET A 36 7.43 3.78 8.33
N ASN A 37 7.52 2.72 9.14
CA ASN A 37 6.40 1.81 9.36
C ASN A 37 5.20 2.51 9.99
N ILE A 38 5.44 3.38 10.98
CA ILE A 38 4.41 4.22 11.59
C ILE A 38 3.71 5.10 10.54
N VAL A 39 4.48 5.77 9.68
CA VAL A 39 3.92 6.61 8.60
C VAL A 39 3.09 5.78 7.62
N LEU A 40 3.58 4.61 7.21
CA LEU A 40 2.86 3.72 6.28
C LEU A 40 1.56 3.18 6.87
N ASP A 41 1.56 2.86 8.17
CA ASP A 41 0.36 2.40 8.87
C ASP A 41 -0.67 3.52 9.02
N GLU A 42 -0.25 4.73 9.36
CA GLU A 42 -1.17 5.87 9.41
C GLU A 42 -1.71 6.22 8.02
N ARG A 43 -0.89 6.10 6.96
CA ARG A 43 -1.35 6.28 5.58
C ARG A 43 -2.44 5.27 5.21
N ARG A 44 -2.33 4.01 5.65
CA ARG A 44 -3.38 2.99 5.44
C ARG A 44 -4.68 3.32 6.16
N LYS A 45 -4.61 3.88 7.37
CA LYS A 45 -5.79 4.30 8.16
C LYS A 45 -6.46 5.53 7.55
N GLN A 46 -5.67 6.56 7.23
CA GLN A 46 -6.21 7.87 6.84
C GLN A 46 -6.66 7.93 5.37
N LEU A 47 -6.06 7.13 4.49
CA LEU A 47 -6.38 7.09 3.06
C LEU A 47 -7.17 5.84 2.66
N PHE A 48 -7.88 5.23 3.61
CA PHE A 48 -8.77 4.12 3.32
C PHE A 48 -9.82 4.54 2.27
N PHE A 49 -10.09 3.63 1.33
CA PHE A 49 -10.97 3.87 0.17
C PHE A 49 -10.58 5.03 -0.78
N ARG A 50 -9.33 5.53 -0.73
CA ARG A 50 -8.84 6.53 -1.69
C ARG A 50 -8.11 5.95 -2.92
N GLY A 51 -8.14 4.63 -3.10
CA GLY A 51 -7.49 3.95 -4.25
C GLY A 51 -5.95 3.86 -4.18
N VAL A 52 -5.30 4.39 -3.14
CA VAL A 52 -3.83 4.46 -3.07
C VAL A 52 -3.15 3.15 -2.67
N ARG A 53 -3.88 2.21 -2.04
CA ARG A 53 -3.28 0.98 -1.48
C ARG A 53 -2.61 0.10 -2.53
N TRP A 54 -3.17 0.04 -3.74
CA TRP A 54 -2.59 -0.73 -4.85
C TRP A 54 -1.18 -0.26 -5.19
N MET A 55 -1.00 1.05 -5.35
CA MET A 55 0.30 1.66 -5.65
C MET A 55 1.28 1.51 -4.49
N ASP A 56 0.81 1.65 -3.25
CA ASP A 56 1.65 1.46 -2.07
C ASP A 56 2.21 0.04 -1.99
N VAL A 57 1.38 -1.00 -2.13
CA VAL A 57 1.87 -2.38 -2.09
C VAL A 57 2.89 -2.65 -3.20
N ARG A 58 2.64 -2.13 -4.41
CA ARG A 58 3.56 -2.29 -5.54
C ARG A 58 4.92 -1.65 -5.27
N ARG A 59 4.96 -0.39 -4.84
CA ARG A 59 6.24 0.30 -4.58
C ARG A 59 6.99 -0.32 -3.40
N LEU A 60 6.28 -0.66 -2.32
CA LEU A 60 6.88 -1.20 -1.10
C LEU A 60 7.47 -2.60 -1.35
N ASN A 61 6.80 -3.43 -2.15
CA ASN A 61 7.32 -4.74 -2.49
C ASN A 61 8.49 -4.68 -3.48
N LYS A 62 8.53 -3.66 -4.35
CA LYS A 62 9.54 -3.54 -5.41
C LYS A 62 10.85 -2.91 -4.92
N PHE A 63 10.77 -1.88 -4.09
CA PHE A 63 11.92 -1.07 -3.67
C PHE A 63 12.32 -1.33 -2.22
N ASP A 64 11.35 -1.58 -1.35
CA ASP A 64 11.57 -1.71 0.09
C ASP A 64 11.52 -3.16 0.58
N ASN A 65 11.34 -4.12 -0.33
CA ASN A 65 11.27 -5.57 -0.07
C ASN A 65 10.31 -5.96 1.08
N GLN A 66 9.20 -5.24 1.25
CA GLN A 66 8.29 -5.46 2.38
C GLN A 66 7.53 -6.80 2.36
N GLY A 67 7.60 -7.57 1.26
CA GLY A 67 7.02 -8.92 1.21
C GLY A 67 5.51 -8.98 1.41
N ILE A 68 4.78 -7.90 1.14
CA ILE A 68 3.34 -7.80 1.38
C ILE A 68 2.58 -8.69 0.38
N ILE A 69 1.84 -9.68 0.90
CA ILE A 69 0.92 -10.52 0.12
C ILE A 69 -0.49 -9.95 0.25
N LEU A 70 -1.17 -9.68 -0.87
CA LEU A 70 -2.59 -9.35 -0.83
C LEU A 70 -3.42 -10.63 -0.86
N ARG A 71 -4.28 -10.80 0.15
CA ARG A 71 -5.20 -11.91 0.28
C ARG A 71 -6.63 -11.39 0.27
N ARG A 72 -7.49 -12.03 -0.52
CA ARG A 72 -8.94 -11.78 -0.51
C ARG A 72 -9.68 -13.08 -0.63
N THR A 73 -10.56 -13.37 0.31
CA THR A 73 -11.54 -14.45 0.17
C THR A 73 -12.78 -13.89 -0.50
N SER A 74 -13.24 -14.51 -1.59
CA SER A 74 -14.49 -14.13 -2.27
C SER A 74 -15.22 -15.38 -2.69
N ALA A 75 -16.55 -15.36 -2.58
CA ALA A 75 -17.40 -16.36 -3.19
C ALA A 75 -17.46 -16.07 -4.71
N VAL A 76 -17.03 -17.03 -5.51
CA VAL A 76 -17.24 -17.02 -6.96
C VAL A 76 -18.03 -18.28 -7.26
N THR A 77 -19.15 -18.12 -7.98
CA THR A 77 -20.08 -19.22 -8.30
C THR A 77 -20.54 -20.01 -7.05
N GLY A 78 -20.78 -19.33 -5.93
CA GLY A 78 -21.21 -19.95 -4.67
C GLY A 78 -20.12 -20.66 -3.86
N VAL A 79 -18.90 -20.75 -4.38
CA VAL A 79 -17.76 -21.41 -3.71
C VAL A 79 -16.81 -20.35 -3.16
N LEU A 80 -16.48 -20.44 -1.86
CA LEU A 80 -15.47 -19.60 -1.23
C LEU A 80 -14.09 -19.93 -1.80
N LYS A 81 -13.46 -18.95 -2.44
CA LYS A 81 -12.10 -19.07 -2.96
C LYS A 81 -11.19 -18.01 -2.34
N LEU A 82 -10.00 -18.46 -1.92
CA LEU A 82 -8.92 -17.58 -1.52
C LEU A 82 -8.14 -17.12 -2.75
N TYR A 83 -8.03 -15.80 -2.92
CA TYR A 83 -7.21 -15.17 -3.94
C TYR A 83 -5.98 -14.56 -3.29
N GLU A 84 -4.81 -14.91 -3.82
CA GLU A 84 -3.54 -14.38 -3.36
C GLU A 84 -2.77 -13.70 -4.50
N LEU A 85 -2.19 -12.54 -4.19
CA LEU A 85 -1.25 -11.83 -5.05
C LEU A 85 0.07 -11.68 -4.30
N LYS A 86 1.08 -12.42 -4.76
CA LYS A 86 2.42 -12.47 -4.16
C LYS A 86 3.20 -11.17 -4.42
N PRO A 87 4.25 -10.88 -3.64
CA PRO A 87 5.13 -9.74 -3.90
C PRO A 87 5.72 -9.83 -5.31
N ASN A 88 5.83 -8.70 -6.00
CA ASN A 88 6.43 -8.59 -7.34
C ASN A 88 5.77 -9.46 -8.44
N ASP A 89 4.57 -9.96 -8.20
CA ASP A 89 3.80 -10.73 -9.18
C ASP A 89 3.45 -9.88 -10.42
N LEU A 90 3.55 -10.46 -11.61
CA LEU A 90 3.27 -9.79 -12.87
C LEU A 90 1.84 -9.26 -12.95
N ARG A 91 0.90 -9.87 -12.21
CA ARG A 91 -0.51 -9.47 -12.11
C ARG A 91 -0.73 -8.10 -11.45
N PHE A 92 0.32 -7.46 -10.92
CA PHE A 92 0.27 -6.05 -10.51
C PHE A 92 0.22 -5.06 -11.69
N ALA A 93 0.62 -5.48 -12.89
CA ALA A 93 0.50 -4.70 -14.11
C ALA A 93 -0.81 -5.05 -14.82
N TYR A 94 -1.62 -4.03 -15.11
CA TYR A 94 -2.78 -4.20 -15.98
C TYR A 94 -2.33 -4.53 -17.41
N PRO A 95 -3.06 -5.38 -18.15
CA PRO A 95 -2.75 -5.63 -19.54
C PRO A 95 -2.93 -4.35 -20.35
N ILE A 96 -2.05 -4.14 -21.31
CA ILE A 96 -2.22 -3.10 -22.33
C ILE A 96 -3.47 -3.48 -23.15
N PRO A 97 -4.39 -2.54 -23.45
CA PRO A 97 -5.54 -2.81 -24.29
C PRO A 97 -5.14 -3.47 -25.62
N LYS A 98 -5.93 -4.47 -26.07
CA LYS A 98 -5.60 -5.27 -27.26
C LYS A 98 -5.48 -4.41 -28.51
N ASP A 99 -6.37 -3.44 -28.68
CA ASP A 99 -6.41 -2.59 -29.87
C ASP A 99 -5.15 -1.72 -29.96
N VAL A 100 -4.64 -1.25 -28.81
CA VAL A 100 -3.37 -0.51 -28.75
C VAL A 100 -2.20 -1.39 -29.16
N VAL A 101 -2.13 -2.64 -28.68
CA VAL A 101 -1.08 -3.59 -29.07
C VAL A 101 -1.14 -3.87 -30.58
N LEU A 102 -2.34 -4.06 -31.14
CA LEU A 102 -2.53 -4.33 -32.56
C LEU A 102 -2.14 -3.14 -33.44
N MET A 103 -2.50 -1.92 -33.04
CA MET A 103 -2.23 -0.70 -33.81
C MET A 103 -0.77 -0.23 -33.72
N SER A 104 -0.13 -0.39 -32.56
CA SER A 104 1.21 0.17 -32.30
C SER A 104 2.34 -0.85 -32.41
N GLY A 105 2.04 -2.15 -32.40
CA GLY A 105 3.04 -3.21 -32.31
C GLY A 105 3.72 -3.32 -30.93
N LEU A 106 3.21 -2.64 -29.89
CA LEU A 106 3.76 -2.70 -28.54
C LEU A 106 3.70 -4.12 -27.96
N LYS A 107 4.80 -4.57 -27.35
CA LYS A 107 4.82 -5.85 -26.64
C LYS A 107 3.90 -5.81 -25.42
N GLN A 108 3.03 -6.81 -25.29
CA GLN A 108 2.14 -6.95 -24.15
C GLN A 108 2.92 -7.22 -22.84
N ASN A 109 2.34 -6.78 -21.71
CA ASN A 109 2.86 -7.09 -20.38
C ASN A 109 2.91 -8.62 -20.17
N PRO A 110 3.99 -9.15 -19.58
CA PRO A 110 4.12 -10.58 -19.35
C PRO A 110 3.06 -11.05 -18.35
N LYS A 111 2.56 -12.26 -18.56
CA LYS A 111 1.62 -12.95 -17.66
C LYS A 111 2.32 -14.16 -17.03
N GLN A 112 1.80 -14.64 -15.90
CA GLN A 112 2.11 -15.98 -15.40
C GLN A 112 1.56 -17.05 -16.34
#